data_AF-A0A972EZB0-F1
#
_entry.id   AF-A0A972EZB0-F1
#
_cell.length_a   1.000
_cell.length_b   1.000
_cell.length_c   1.000
_cell.angle_alpha   90.00
_cell.angle_beta   90.00
_cell.angle_gamma   90.00
#
_symmetry.space_group_name_H-M   'P 1'
#
loop_
_entity.id
_entity.type
_entity.pdbx_description
1 polymer ?
#
loop_
_entity_poly.entity_id
_entity_poly.type
_entity_poly.pdbx_seq_one_letter_code
_entity_poly.pdbx_strand_id
1 'polypeptide(L)'
;MSSNSLFRGKNVSDVEAEDITRVEELAYELKVGEVMTPDPATVAPETPMSEVLELFRQKRISGAPVVENNELVGLVSIEDLLRCLQKSDLDAETGSYMSRKVLTIRETDPVIEGLKQFVSSHFGRLPVINSSGKLCGMLTKGDITRGILKAMQRDYQEEEVRRYRASHLFEDIESDRSSLILRYNISQGDFTHGGAASSAIKRALLRLGANPQIARRVGIAVYEAEMNLIIHTNNGGIIRVEIEPKQISINISDDGPGIQDVNMALRPGFSTATEKVRELGFGAGMGLVNIQRCVDSMRLESVYSRGTNLRLKIFLPNEESVGERTKETQEEKR
;
A
#
# COMPACT_ATOMS: atom_id res chain seq x y z
N MET A 1 46.46 2.66 -7.88
CA MET A 1 45.82 1.92 -6.77
C MET A 1 44.33 1.92 -7.04
N SER A 2 43.83 0.74 -7.41
CA SER A 2 42.51 0.52 -7.97
C SER A 2 41.51 0.22 -6.84
N SER A 3 40.38 0.92 -6.79
CA SER A 3 39.22 0.54 -5.97
C SER A 3 38.11 0.05 -6.90
N ASN A 4 37.81 -1.25 -6.78
CA ASN A 4 36.86 -1.98 -7.60
C ASN A 4 35.42 -1.50 -7.39
N SER A 5 34.82 -0.99 -8.47
CA SER A 5 33.39 -1.01 -8.71
C SER A 5 32.94 -2.48 -8.86
N LEU A 6 32.43 -3.05 -7.77
CA LEU A 6 31.72 -4.33 -7.78
C LEU A 6 30.26 -4.03 -8.07
N PHE A 7 29.85 -4.11 -9.33
CA PHE A 7 28.55 -4.62 -9.83
C PHE A 7 28.57 -4.47 -11.36
N ARG A 8 29.30 -5.35 -12.04
CA ARG A 8 29.11 -5.59 -13.47
C ARG A 8 27.79 -6.34 -13.64
N GLY A 9 26.91 -5.78 -14.47
CA GLY A 9 25.56 -6.28 -14.71
C GLY A 9 25.53 -7.75 -15.08
N LYS A 10 24.63 -8.48 -14.42
CA LYS A 10 23.93 -9.57 -15.10
C LYS A 10 23.03 -8.90 -16.14
N ASN A 11 23.18 -9.30 -17.40
CA ASN A 11 22.16 -9.07 -18.41
C ASN A 11 20.92 -9.84 -17.97
N VAL A 12 20.04 -9.17 -17.22
CA VAL A 12 18.68 -9.62 -17.00
C VAL A 12 18.01 -9.51 -18.36
N SER A 13 17.59 -10.63 -18.95
CA SER A 13 16.78 -10.61 -20.17
C SER A 13 15.49 -9.84 -19.89
N ASP A 14 14.99 -9.07 -20.86
CA ASP A 14 13.77 -8.23 -20.76
C ASP A 14 12.50 -8.97 -20.29
N VAL A 15 12.54 -10.30 -20.14
CA VAL A 15 11.45 -11.17 -19.68
C VAL A 15 11.50 -11.45 -18.16
N GLU A 16 12.58 -11.08 -17.45
CA GLU A 16 12.73 -11.28 -16.00
C GLU A 16 12.58 -9.99 -15.17
N ALA A 17 12.15 -8.88 -15.79
CA ALA A 17 11.70 -7.71 -15.05
C ALA A 17 10.34 -8.01 -14.40
N GLU A 18 10.24 -7.89 -13.08
CA GLU A 18 8.99 -8.00 -12.31
C GLU A 18 8.01 -6.89 -12.78
N ASP A 19 7.19 -7.18 -13.79
CA ASP A 19 6.13 -6.28 -14.22
C ASP A 19 5.07 -6.19 -13.12
N ILE A 20 4.83 -4.97 -12.63
CA ILE A 20 3.80 -4.72 -11.62
C ILE A 20 2.43 -4.97 -12.24
N THR A 21 1.72 -5.94 -11.69
CA THR A 21 0.41 -6.34 -12.18
C THR A 21 -0.67 -5.32 -11.79
N ARG A 22 -1.78 -5.28 -12.55
CA ARG A 22 -2.96 -4.50 -12.16
C ARG A 22 -3.50 -4.92 -10.79
N VAL A 23 -3.35 -6.20 -10.41
CA VAL A 23 -3.78 -6.71 -9.11
C VAL A 23 -2.97 -6.10 -7.97
N GLU A 24 -1.64 -6.05 -8.12
CA GLU A 24 -0.76 -5.41 -7.14
C GLU A 24 -1.07 -3.92 -7.01
N GLU A 25 -1.23 -3.23 -8.13
CA GLU A 25 -1.63 -1.82 -8.16
C GLU A 25 -2.96 -1.58 -7.42
N LEU A 26 -3.99 -2.36 -7.71
CA LEU A 26 -5.30 -2.24 -7.05
C LEU A 26 -5.23 -2.50 -5.55
N ALA A 27 -4.31 -3.34 -5.08
CA ALA A 27 -4.11 -3.55 -3.65
C ALA A 27 -3.62 -2.27 -2.93
N TYR A 28 -2.87 -1.41 -3.62
CA TYR A 28 -2.44 -0.11 -3.09
C TYR A 28 -3.53 0.98 -3.23
N GLU A 29 -4.43 0.88 -4.22
CA GLU A 29 -5.47 1.88 -4.46
C GLU A 29 -6.74 1.67 -3.63
N LEU A 30 -7.25 0.43 -3.59
CA LEU A 30 -8.51 0.12 -2.92
C LEU A 30 -8.36 0.32 -1.42
N LYS A 31 -9.33 1.00 -0.82
CA LYS A 31 -9.44 1.14 0.62
C LYS A 31 -10.18 -0.05 1.23
N VAL A 32 -9.83 -0.39 2.46
CA VAL A 32 -10.45 -1.49 3.21
C VAL A 32 -11.96 -1.29 3.31
N GLY A 33 -12.43 -0.07 3.57
CA GLY A 33 -13.85 0.26 3.64
C GLY A 33 -14.63 -0.01 2.35
N GLU A 34 -13.96 -0.04 1.19
CA GLU A 34 -14.59 -0.34 -0.11
C GLU A 34 -14.79 -1.83 -0.35
N VAL A 35 -14.05 -2.68 0.37
CA VAL A 35 -14.05 -4.14 0.16
C VAL A 35 -14.54 -4.93 1.36
N MET A 36 -14.52 -4.36 2.57
CA MET A 36 -14.93 -5.01 3.81
C MET A 36 -16.40 -5.45 3.79
N THR A 37 -16.73 -6.41 4.66
CA THR A 37 -18.12 -6.67 5.04
C THR A 37 -18.52 -5.67 6.14
N PRO A 38 -19.47 -4.75 5.91
CA PRO A 38 -19.95 -3.82 6.93
C PRO A 38 -20.83 -4.55 7.96
N ASP A 39 -21.01 -3.92 9.13
CA ASP A 39 -21.94 -4.35 10.18
C ASP A 39 -21.82 -5.86 10.53
N PRO A 40 -20.62 -6.30 10.98
CA PRO A 40 -20.39 -7.71 11.24
C PRO A 40 -21.24 -8.22 12.40
N ALA A 41 -21.60 -9.50 12.36
CA ALA A 41 -22.21 -10.15 13.51
C ALA A 41 -21.21 -10.17 14.69
N THR A 42 -21.66 -9.76 15.87
CA THR A 42 -20.86 -9.69 17.10
C THR A 42 -21.47 -10.55 18.20
N VAL A 43 -20.67 -10.86 19.22
CA VAL A 43 -21.09 -11.56 20.44
C VAL A 43 -20.57 -10.82 21.68
N ALA A 44 -21.18 -11.03 22.84
CA ALA A 44 -20.69 -10.48 24.11
C ALA A 44 -19.72 -11.47 24.78
N PRO A 45 -18.82 -11.02 25.68
CA PRO A 45 -17.96 -11.92 26.44
C PRO A 45 -18.73 -13.00 27.21
N GLU A 46 -19.93 -12.68 27.69
CA GLU A 46 -20.78 -13.56 28.49
C GLU A 46 -21.64 -14.50 27.61
N THR A 47 -21.64 -14.32 26.29
CA THR A 47 -22.39 -15.19 25.37
C THR A 47 -21.88 -16.63 25.48
N PRO A 48 -22.76 -17.63 25.72
CA PRO A 48 -22.37 -19.03 25.77
C PRO A 48 -21.80 -19.53 24.45
N MET A 49 -20.79 -20.41 24.50
CA MET A 49 -20.17 -20.97 23.29
C MET A 49 -21.15 -21.77 22.42
N SER A 50 -22.22 -22.33 23.00
CA SER A 50 -23.34 -22.94 22.28
C SER A 50 -24.08 -21.95 21.36
N GLU A 51 -24.29 -20.72 21.80
CA GLU A 51 -24.89 -19.66 20.98
C GLU A 51 -23.93 -19.18 19.89
N VAL A 52 -22.63 -19.11 20.19
CA VAL A 52 -21.59 -18.81 19.19
C VAL A 52 -21.57 -19.85 18.07
N LEU A 53 -21.68 -21.13 18.42
CA LEU A 53 -21.77 -22.24 17.45
C LEU A 53 -22.98 -22.06 16.52
N GLU A 54 -24.15 -21.77 17.10
CA GLU A 54 -25.38 -21.54 16.34
C GLU A 54 -25.27 -20.29 15.45
N LEU A 55 -24.68 -19.21 15.95
CA LEU A 55 -24.43 -18.00 15.17
C LEU A 55 -23.57 -18.31 13.94
N PHE A 56 -22.46 -19.04 14.13
CA PHE A 56 -21.55 -19.39 13.02
C PHE A 56 -22.24 -20.26 11.98
N ARG A 57 -23.02 -21.24 12.43
CA ARG A 57 -23.80 -22.13 11.56
C ARG A 57 -24.85 -21.35 10.76
N GLN A 58 -25.62 -20.50 11.41
CA GLN A 58 -26.72 -19.75 10.79
C GLN A 58 -26.22 -18.67 9.83
N LYS A 59 -25.21 -17.89 10.24
CA LYS A 59 -24.64 -16.81 9.42
C LYS A 59 -23.59 -17.29 8.42
N ARG A 60 -23.20 -18.57 8.47
CA ARG A 60 -22.12 -19.17 7.66
C ARG A 60 -20.81 -18.41 7.78
N ILE A 61 -20.50 -17.99 9.00
CA ILE A 61 -19.25 -17.29 9.33
C ILE A 61 -18.37 -18.20 10.17
N SER A 62 -17.07 -17.95 10.12
CA SER A 62 -16.07 -18.77 10.81
C SER A 62 -15.45 -18.10 12.05
N GLY A 63 -16.07 -17.01 12.51
CA GLY A 63 -15.54 -16.14 13.55
C GLY A 63 -16.28 -14.80 13.61
N ALA A 64 -16.32 -14.22 14.80
CA ALA A 64 -17.03 -12.98 15.10
C ALA A 64 -16.20 -12.11 16.06
N PRO A 65 -16.27 -10.77 15.95
CA PRO A 65 -15.80 -9.86 16.98
C PRO A 65 -16.57 -10.05 18.28
N VAL A 66 -15.85 -9.96 19.40
CA VAL A 66 -16.43 -9.92 20.74
C VAL A 66 -16.47 -8.46 21.20
N VAL A 67 -17.66 -7.99 21.54
CA VAL A 67 -17.93 -6.58 21.84
C VAL A 67 -18.59 -6.46 23.21
N GLU A 68 -18.07 -5.56 24.04
CA GLU A 68 -18.62 -5.21 25.36
C GLU A 68 -18.78 -3.70 25.42
N ASN A 69 -19.95 -3.19 25.84
CA ASN A 69 -20.21 -1.74 25.92
C ASN A 69 -19.88 -0.96 24.63
N ASN A 70 -20.11 -1.58 23.46
CA ASN A 70 -19.79 -1.03 22.15
C ASN A 70 -18.27 -0.81 21.90
N GLU A 71 -17.42 -1.53 22.63
CA GLU A 71 -15.97 -1.61 22.46
C GLU A 71 -15.56 -3.01 22.00
N LEU A 72 -14.61 -3.07 21.07
CA LEU A 72 -14.03 -4.34 20.62
C LEU A 72 -13.09 -4.87 21.72
N VAL A 73 -13.46 -5.98 22.35
CA VAL A 73 -12.70 -6.57 23.48
C VAL A 73 -12.07 -7.92 23.14
N GLY A 74 -12.43 -8.52 22.00
CA GLY A 74 -11.85 -9.78 21.58
C GLY A 74 -12.29 -10.26 20.20
N LEU A 75 -11.80 -11.44 19.85
CA LEU A 75 -12.20 -12.20 18.66
C LEU A 75 -12.43 -13.66 19.04
N VAL A 76 -13.50 -14.25 18.52
CA VAL A 76 -13.77 -15.68 18.61
C VAL A 76 -13.87 -16.29 17.22
N SER A 77 -13.37 -17.50 17.04
CA SER A 77 -13.20 -18.19 15.76
C SER A 77 -13.60 -19.66 15.82
N ILE A 78 -13.69 -20.32 14.66
CA ILE A 78 -13.96 -21.77 14.59
C ILE A 78 -12.90 -22.58 15.36
N GLU A 79 -11.64 -22.10 15.41
CA GLU A 79 -10.60 -22.77 16.17
C GLU A 79 -10.91 -22.74 17.68
N ASP A 80 -11.48 -21.64 18.17
CA ASP A 80 -11.92 -21.51 19.57
C ASP A 80 -13.10 -22.42 19.88
N LEU A 81 -14.07 -22.51 18.96
CA LEU A 81 -15.16 -23.49 19.04
C LEU A 81 -14.62 -24.92 19.06
N LEU A 82 -13.62 -25.25 18.24
CA LEU A 82 -13.02 -26.58 18.22
C LEU A 82 -12.37 -26.90 19.57
N ARG A 83 -11.63 -25.95 20.15
CA ARG A 83 -11.02 -26.09 21.49
C ARG A 83 -12.07 -26.27 22.60
N CYS A 84 -13.18 -25.53 22.52
CA CYS A 84 -14.32 -25.66 23.43
C CYS A 84 -15.02 -27.03 23.30
N LEU A 85 -15.29 -27.49 22.08
CA LEU A 85 -15.91 -28.79 21.80
C LEU A 85 -15.07 -29.97 22.28
N GLN A 86 -13.75 -29.90 22.11
CA GLN A 86 -12.83 -30.93 22.63
C GLN A 86 -12.89 -31.06 24.16
N LYS A 87 -13.24 -29.98 24.86
CA LYS A 87 -13.43 -29.95 26.31
C LYS A 87 -14.87 -30.24 26.74
N SER A 88 -15.80 -30.41 25.79
CA SER A 88 -17.25 -30.53 26.04
C SER A 88 -17.81 -29.38 26.88
N ASP A 89 -17.34 -28.15 26.60
CA ASP A 89 -17.53 -26.97 27.46
C ASP A 89 -18.40 -25.89 26.78
N LEU A 90 -19.51 -26.30 26.17
CA LEU A 90 -20.38 -25.43 25.37
C LEU A 90 -21.15 -24.39 26.19
N ASP A 91 -21.28 -24.60 27.50
CA ASP A 91 -21.94 -23.68 28.41
C ASP A 91 -20.99 -22.56 28.90
N ALA A 92 -19.68 -22.67 28.62
CA ALA A 92 -18.73 -21.64 28.99
C ALA A 92 -18.96 -20.33 28.21
N GLU A 93 -18.59 -19.24 28.87
CA GLU A 93 -18.62 -17.89 28.30
C GLU A 93 -17.55 -17.71 27.23
N THR A 94 -17.90 -16.99 26.16
CA THR A 94 -16.99 -16.65 25.06
C THR A 94 -15.69 -16.00 25.54
N GLY A 95 -15.75 -15.20 26.61
CA GLY A 95 -14.62 -14.52 27.22
C GLY A 95 -13.50 -15.44 27.72
N SER A 96 -13.81 -16.71 27.99
CA SER A 96 -12.83 -17.74 28.38
C SER A 96 -12.04 -18.33 27.20
N TYR A 97 -12.57 -18.20 25.98
CA TYR A 97 -11.98 -18.79 24.77
C TYR A 97 -11.44 -17.75 23.78
N MET A 98 -11.99 -16.54 23.78
CA MET A 98 -11.64 -15.48 22.84
C MET A 98 -10.17 -15.05 22.91
N SER A 99 -9.62 -14.63 21.77
CA SER A 99 -8.36 -13.90 21.74
C SER A 99 -8.59 -12.44 22.14
N ARG A 100 -7.86 -11.97 23.16
CA ARG A 100 -7.86 -10.56 23.59
C ARG A 100 -6.87 -9.70 22.79
N LYS A 101 -5.86 -10.33 22.18
CA LYS A 101 -4.95 -9.65 21.26
C LYS A 101 -5.57 -9.63 19.88
N VAL A 102 -6.28 -8.54 19.58
CA VAL A 102 -7.00 -8.34 18.33
C VAL A 102 -6.20 -7.41 17.44
N LEU A 103 -5.76 -7.90 16.28
CA LEU A 103 -5.23 -7.02 15.24
C LEU A 103 -6.40 -6.39 14.49
N THR A 104 -6.39 -5.07 14.37
CA THR A 104 -7.40 -4.31 13.64
C THR A 104 -6.80 -3.63 12.43
N ILE A 105 -7.67 -3.17 11.54
CA ILE A 105 -7.30 -2.35 10.39
C ILE A 105 -8.30 -1.20 10.25
N ARG A 106 -7.90 -0.05 9.74
CA ARG A 106 -8.84 1.07 9.54
C ARG A 106 -9.55 0.95 8.20
N GLU A 107 -10.76 1.48 8.14
CA GLU A 107 -11.53 1.54 6.87
C GLU A 107 -10.83 2.39 5.79
N THR A 108 -9.97 3.33 6.19
CA THR A 108 -9.22 4.21 5.29
C THR A 108 -7.86 3.65 4.88
N ASP A 109 -7.41 2.56 5.51
CA ASP A 109 -6.15 1.91 5.14
C ASP A 109 -6.31 1.25 3.76
N PRO A 110 -5.25 1.20 2.95
CA PRO A 110 -5.25 0.43 1.70
C PRO A 110 -5.32 -1.07 1.95
N VAL A 111 -5.90 -1.79 0.99
CA VAL A 111 -6.04 -3.26 1.01
C VAL A 111 -4.70 -3.99 1.19
N ILE A 112 -3.61 -3.46 0.63
CA ILE A 112 -2.28 -4.04 0.76
C ILE A 112 -1.83 -4.15 2.23
N GLU A 113 -2.25 -3.24 3.11
CA GLU A 113 -1.92 -3.32 4.53
C GLU A 113 -2.63 -4.50 5.19
N GLY A 114 -3.89 -4.77 4.80
CA GLY A 114 -4.61 -5.98 5.20
C GLY A 114 -3.94 -7.26 4.69
N LEU A 115 -3.45 -7.26 3.44
CA LEU A 115 -2.69 -8.38 2.89
C LEU A 115 -1.37 -8.61 3.64
N LYS A 116 -0.61 -7.55 3.94
CA LYS A 116 0.63 -7.61 4.75
C LYS A 116 0.34 -8.23 6.12
N GLN A 117 -0.73 -7.79 6.80
CA GLN A 117 -1.15 -8.37 8.09
C GLN A 117 -1.55 -9.85 7.96
N PHE A 118 -2.22 -10.27 6.88
CA PHE A 118 -2.58 -11.67 6.66
C PHE A 118 -1.40 -12.59 6.33
N VAL A 119 -0.29 -12.04 5.84
CA VAL A 119 0.94 -12.79 5.56
C VAL A 119 1.81 -12.88 6.81
N SER A 120 1.89 -11.81 7.59
CA SER A 120 2.72 -11.75 8.80
C SER A 120 2.06 -12.38 10.04
N SER A 121 0.74 -12.58 10.01
CA SER A 121 -0.03 -13.16 11.11
C SER A 121 -0.72 -14.46 10.73
N HIS A 122 -1.20 -15.19 11.73
CA HIS A 122 -1.98 -16.43 11.54
C HIS A 122 -3.48 -16.15 11.45
N PHE A 123 -3.89 -14.88 11.49
CA PHE A 123 -5.30 -14.51 11.50
C PHE A 123 -5.88 -14.55 10.08
N GLY A 124 -7.06 -15.15 9.93
CA GLY A 124 -7.80 -15.19 8.67
C GLY A 124 -8.75 -14.00 8.44
N ARG A 125 -8.88 -13.12 9.43
CA ARG A 125 -9.81 -11.99 9.44
C ARG A 125 -9.27 -10.82 10.26
N LEU A 126 -9.67 -9.60 9.92
CA LEU A 126 -9.32 -8.38 10.64
C LEU A 126 -10.59 -7.57 10.92
N PRO A 127 -10.92 -7.26 12.18
CA PRO A 127 -11.90 -6.24 12.51
C PRO A 127 -11.50 -4.90 11.94
N VAL A 128 -12.45 -4.27 11.26
CA VAL A 128 -12.27 -2.94 10.67
C VAL A 128 -12.81 -1.90 11.63
N ILE A 129 -11.98 -0.90 11.93
CA ILE A 129 -12.35 0.23 12.77
C ILE A 129 -12.46 1.51 11.94
N ASN A 130 -13.39 2.38 12.32
CA ASN A 130 -13.54 3.70 11.72
C ASN A 130 -12.59 4.73 12.37
N SER A 131 -12.68 5.97 11.94
CA SER A 131 -11.88 7.09 12.47
C SER A 131 -12.10 7.38 13.96
N SER A 132 -13.23 6.98 14.55
CA SER A 132 -13.48 7.11 16.00
C SER A 132 -13.00 5.90 16.81
N GLY A 133 -12.35 4.92 16.16
CA GLY A 133 -11.86 3.69 16.80
C GLY A 133 -12.95 2.64 17.03
N LYS A 134 -14.16 2.85 16.53
CA LYS A 134 -15.27 1.90 16.67
C LYS A 134 -15.26 0.86 15.55
N LEU A 135 -15.66 -0.36 15.90
CA LEU A 135 -15.86 -1.45 14.95
C LEU A 135 -16.93 -1.04 13.90
N CYS A 136 -16.56 -1.02 12.63
CA CYS A 136 -17.46 -0.71 11.51
C CYS A 136 -17.55 -1.82 10.45
N GLY A 137 -16.64 -2.81 10.50
CA GLY A 137 -16.61 -3.86 9.50
C GLY A 137 -15.73 -5.05 9.86
N MET A 138 -15.66 -6.01 8.95
CA MET A 138 -14.74 -7.14 8.97
C MET A 138 -14.11 -7.31 7.59
N LEU A 139 -12.80 -7.54 7.59
CA LEU A 139 -12.02 -7.81 6.37
C LEU A 139 -11.53 -9.26 6.38
N THR A 140 -11.68 -9.95 5.26
CA THR A 140 -11.13 -11.30 5.03
C THR A 140 -10.39 -11.38 3.69
N LYS A 141 -9.57 -12.43 3.49
CA LYS A 141 -8.96 -12.71 2.18
C LYS A 141 -10.00 -12.83 1.05
N GLY A 142 -11.19 -13.37 1.36
CA GLY A 142 -12.28 -13.50 0.40
C GLY A 142 -12.91 -12.16 0.02
N ASP A 143 -13.02 -11.23 0.96
CA ASP A 143 -13.48 -9.85 0.72
C ASP A 143 -12.52 -9.12 -0.22
N ILE A 144 -11.22 -9.17 0.07
CA ILE A 144 -10.18 -8.58 -0.78
C ILE A 144 -10.24 -9.17 -2.19
N THR A 145 -10.30 -10.49 -2.31
CA THR A 145 -10.38 -11.16 -3.62
C THR A 145 -11.59 -10.68 -4.42
N ARG A 146 -12.78 -10.64 -3.81
CA ARG A 146 -14.01 -10.15 -4.47
C ARG A 146 -13.92 -8.65 -4.81
N GLY A 147 -13.34 -7.85 -3.93
CA GLY A 147 -13.15 -6.42 -4.12
C GLY A 147 -12.26 -6.11 -5.32
N ILE A 148 -11.10 -6.76 -5.39
CA ILE A 148 -10.17 -6.63 -6.52
C ILE A 148 -10.84 -7.08 -7.82
N LEU A 149 -11.53 -8.22 -7.84
CA LEU A 149 -12.24 -8.70 -9.03
C LEU A 149 -13.30 -7.70 -9.52
N LYS A 150 -14.06 -7.09 -8.60
CA LYS A 150 -15.04 -6.04 -8.95
C LYS A 150 -14.37 -4.78 -9.49
N ALA A 151 -13.23 -4.37 -8.92
CA ALA A 151 -12.49 -3.20 -9.36
C ALA A 151 -11.92 -3.39 -10.77
N MET A 152 -11.32 -4.56 -11.05
CA MET A 152 -10.81 -4.91 -12.38
C MET A 152 -11.89 -4.82 -13.47
N GLN A 153 -13.15 -5.17 -13.14
CA GLN A 153 -14.28 -5.06 -14.07
C GLN A 153 -14.69 -3.62 -14.37
N ARG A 154 -14.47 -2.68 -13.44
CA ARG A 154 -14.81 -1.25 -13.62
C ARG A 154 -13.82 -0.54 -14.54
N ASP A 155 -12.54 -0.87 -14.44
CA ASP A 155 -11.46 -0.23 -15.21
C ASP A 155 -11.59 -0.44 -16.73
N TYR A 156 -12.17 -1.57 -17.15
CA TYR A 156 -12.40 -1.88 -18.56
C TYR A 156 -13.29 -0.84 -19.26
N GLN A 157 -14.15 -0.12 -18.52
CA GLN A 157 -15.04 0.91 -19.09
C GLN A 157 -14.45 2.33 -19.06
N GLU A 158 -13.44 2.62 -18.24
CA GLU A 158 -12.86 3.97 -18.10
C GLU A 158 -11.65 4.23 -19.00
N GLU A 159 -10.90 3.19 -19.39
CA GLU A 159 -9.69 3.33 -20.23
C GLU A 159 -9.99 3.89 -21.63
N GLU A 160 -11.18 3.65 -22.19
CA GLU A 160 -11.57 4.13 -23.53
C GLU A 160 -11.75 5.66 -23.59
N VAL A 161 -12.16 6.30 -22.48
CA VAL A 161 -12.42 7.75 -22.45
C VAL A 161 -11.13 8.55 -22.20
N ARG A 162 -10.15 7.96 -21.51
CA ARG A 162 -8.94 8.66 -21.05
C ARG A 162 -7.90 8.87 -22.15
N ARG A 163 -7.84 7.97 -23.14
CA ARG A 163 -6.95 8.10 -24.31
C ARG A 163 -7.23 9.38 -25.13
N TYR A 164 -8.43 9.95 -25.04
CA TYR A 164 -8.81 11.10 -25.87
C TYR A 164 -8.34 12.47 -25.33
N ARG A 165 -7.76 12.55 -24.12
CA ARG A 165 -7.43 13.84 -23.47
C ARG A 165 -5.96 14.06 -23.09
N ALA A 166 -5.07 13.11 -23.35
CA ALA A 166 -3.73 13.09 -22.75
C ALA A 166 -2.58 13.43 -23.73
N SER A 167 -2.74 14.43 -24.60
CA SER A 167 -1.69 14.78 -25.59
C SER A 167 -1.54 16.28 -25.87
N HIS A 168 -1.52 17.16 -24.86
CA HIS A 168 -1.34 18.61 -25.16
C HIS A 168 -0.55 19.41 -24.10
N LEU A 169 -0.03 18.80 -23.02
CA LEU A 169 0.61 19.60 -21.96
C LEU A 169 2.07 20.00 -22.24
N PHE A 170 2.80 19.19 -23.02
CA PHE A 170 4.20 19.49 -23.40
C PHE A 170 4.36 19.82 -24.88
N GLU A 171 3.34 19.56 -25.72
CA GLU A 171 3.42 19.73 -27.18
C GLU A 171 3.48 21.20 -27.60
N ASP A 172 2.93 22.12 -26.80
CA ASP A 172 2.84 23.55 -27.12
C ASP A 172 3.95 24.41 -26.46
N ILE A 173 4.93 23.79 -25.78
CA ILE A 173 5.98 24.50 -25.06
C ILE A 173 7.32 24.36 -25.80
N GLU A 174 7.72 25.41 -26.53
CA GLU A 174 9.08 25.51 -27.08
C GLU A 174 10.08 25.77 -25.95
N SER A 175 10.85 24.76 -25.57
CA SER A 175 11.92 24.86 -24.58
C SER A 175 13.03 23.86 -24.86
N ASP A 176 14.29 24.24 -24.60
CA ASP A 176 15.43 23.33 -24.64
C ASP A 176 15.28 22.17 -23.62
N ARG A 177 14.53 22.41 -22.52
CA ARG A 177 14.18 21.40 -21.52
C ARG A 177 12.91 21.79 -20.76
N SER A 178 11.85 21.03 -20.98
CA SER A 178 10.60 21.14 -20.21
C SER A 178 10.58 20.11 -19.09
N SER A 179 10.21 20.53 -17.87
CA SER A 179 9.91 19.60 -16.78
C SER A 179 8.68 20.05 -15.99
N LEU A 180 7.86 19.09 -15.57
CA LEU A 180 6.77 19.33 -14.62
C LEU A 180 7.21 18.94 -13.22
N ILE A 181 7.14 19.89 -12.29
CA ILE A 181 7.52 19.67 -10.90
C ILE A 181 6.25 19.61 -10.04
N LEU A 182 6.03 18.48 -9.39
CA LEU A 182 4.98 18.30 -8.38
C LEU A 182 5.62 18.26 -6.99
N ARG A 183 5.01 18.93 -6.02
CA ARG A 183 5.47 18.97 -4.63
C ARG A 183 4.33 18.63 -3.67
N TYR A 184 4.60 17.74 -2.73
CA TYR A 184 3.65 17.32 -1.70
C TYR A 184 4.33 17.40 -0.34
N ASN A 185 3.65 18.04 0.61
CA ASN A 185 4.03 18.03 2.02
C ASN A 185 3.30 16.88 2.69
N ILE A 186 4.04 16.03 3.39
CA ILE A 186 3.52 14.88 4.12
C ILE A 186 3.63 15.18 5.60
N SER A 187 2.53 15.03 6.34
CA SER A 187 2.50 15.25 7.79
C SER A 187 2.82 13.96 8.54
N GLN A 188 3.63 14.05 9.59
CA GLN A 188 3.87 12.91 10.49
C GLN A 188 2.55 12.41 11.08
N GLY A 189 2.37 11.09 11.13
CA GLY A 189 1.20 10.47 11.75
C GLY A 189 -0.14 10.64 11.02
N ASP A 190 -0.18 11.29 9.85
CA ASP A 190 -1.40 11.42 9.04
C ASP A 190 -1.69 10.14 8.24
N PHE A 191 -2.00 9.06 8.96
CA PHE A 191 -2.34 7.80 8.32
C PHE A 191 -3.68 7.83 7.59
N THR A 192 -4.57 8.75 7.96
CA THR A 192 -5.91 8.88 7.34
C THR A 192 -5.81 9.26 5.88
N HIS A 193 -4.90 10.18 5.54
CA HIS A 193 -4.65 10.60 4.16
C HIS A 193 -3.48 9.86 3.51
N GLY A 194 -3.01 8.78 4.14
CA GLY A 194 -1.94 7.96 3.60
C GLY A 194 -2.25 7.45 2.19
N GLY A 195 -1.33 7.73 1.26
CA GLY A 195 -1.43 7.35 -0.15
C GLY A 195 -2.07 8.42 -1.05
N ALA A 196 -2.40 9.59 -0.50
CA ALA A 196 -3.00 10.68 -1.27
C ALA A 196 -2.00 11.26 -2.29
N ALA A 197 -0.74 11.44 -1.90
CA ALA A 197 0.29 11.99 -2.78
C ALA A 197 0.60 11.04 -3.93
N SER A 198 0.85 9.76 -3.62
CA SER A 198 1.06 8.69 -4.62
C SER A 198 -0.10 8.59 -5.62
N SER A 199 -1.34 8.59 -5.14
CA SER A 199 -2.54 8.56 -5.99
C SER A 199 -2.64 9.79 -6.91
N ALA A 200 -2.31 10.99 -6.39
CA ALA A 200 -2.33 12.22 -7.17
C ALA A 200 -1.24 12.23 -8.26
N ILE A 201 -0.02 11.82 -7.92
CA ILE A 201 1.11 11.72 -8.86
C ILE A 201 0.80 10.73 -9.98
N LYS A 202 0.29 9.56 -9.63
CA LYS A 202 -0.13 8.54 -10.60
C LYS A 202 -1.19 9.08 -11.56
N ARG A 203 -2.24 9.73 -11.04
CA ARG A 203 -3.27 10.36 -11.89
C ARG A 203 -2.69 11.43 -12.80
N ALA A 204 -1.71 12.20 -12.33
CA ALA A 204 -1.01 13.18 -13.15
C ALA A 204 -0.24 12.50 -14.29
N LEU A 205 0.55 11.46 -14.00
CA LEU A 205 1.29 10.70 -15.01
C LEU A 205 0.38 10.10 -16.10
N LEU A 206 -0.71 9.45 -15.70
CA LEU A 206 -1.68 8.91 -16.65
C LEU A 206 -2.35 10.01 -17.51
N ARG A 207 -2.59 11.20 -16.94
CA ARG A 207 -3.14 12.35 -17.68
C ARG A 207 -2.13 12.98 -18.64
N LEU A 208 -0.84 12.80 -18.38
CA LEU A 208 0.25 13.26 -19.25
C LEU A 208 0.60 12.24 -20.35
N GLY A 209 -0.08 11.09 -20.37
CA GLY A 209 0.13 10.05 -21.38
C GLY A 209 1.22 9.04 -21.03
N ALA A 210 1.70 9.00 -19.79
CA ALA A 210 2.66 7.98 -19.37
C ALA A 210 2.07 6.56 -19.51
N ASN A 211 2.91 5.59 -19.88
CA ASN A 211 2.54 4.17 -19.91
C ASN A 211 1.95 3.76 -18.53
N PRO A 212 0.80 3.04 -18.49
CA PRO A 212 0.24 2.50 -17.25
C PRO A 212 1.24 1.77 -16.34
N GLN A 213 2.19 1.01 -16.91
CA GLN A 213 3.24 0.33 -16.13
C GLN A 213 4.17 1.31 -15.42
N ILE A 214 4.58 2.38 -16.09
CA ILE A 214 5.37 3.45 -15.46
C ILE A 214 4.56 4.13 -14.35
N ALA A 215 3.29 4.44 -14.61
CA ALA A 215 2.42 5.05 -13.61
C ALA A 215 2.21 4.16 -12.37
N ARG A 216 2.09 2.84 -12.55
CA ARG A 216 2.05 1.82 -11.48
C ARG A 216 3.30 1.86 -10.61
N ARG A 217 4.46 1.71 -11.26
CA ARG A 217 5.78 1.73 -10.63
C ARG A 217 5.98 2.99 -9.79
N VAL A 218 5.72 4.16 -10.37
CA VAL A 218 5.80 5.43 -9.64
C VAL A 218 4.82 5.46 -8.48
N GLY A 219 3.56 5.07 -8.71
CA GLY A 219 2.52 5.08 -7.67
C GLY A 219 2.92 4.28 -6.44
N ILE A 220 3.37 3.03 -6.63
CA ILE A 220 3.77 2.15 -5.52
C ILE A 220 5.03 2.64 -4.82
N ALA A 221 6.05 3.07 -5.57
CA ALA A 221 7.27 3.62 -4.99
C ALA A 221 6.99 4.86 -4.13
N VAL A 222 6.13 5.77 -4.61
CA VAL A 222 5.75 6.97 -3.87
C VAL A 222 4.91 6.60 -2.65
N TYR A 223 4.01 5.62 -2.74
CA TYR A 223 3.20 5.20 -1.59
C TYR A 223 4.08 4.70 -0.43
N GLU A 224 5.02 3.81 -0.72
CA GLU A 224 5.91 3.28 0.32
C GLU A 224 6.82 4.38 0.90
N ALA A 225 7.24 5.34 0.06
CA ALA A 225 8.01 6.50 0.53
C ALA A 225 7.17 7.46 1.39
N GLU A 226 5.91 7.69 1.01
CA GLU A 226 4.92 8.49 1.73
C GLU A 226 4.64 7.88 3.11
N MET A 227 4.46 6.56 3.18
CA MET A 227 4.29 5.84 4.46
C MET A 227 5.52 5.95 5.34
N ASN A 228 6.72 5.85 4.77
CA ASN A 228 7.95 6.03 5.53
C ASN A 228 8.04 7.44 6.14
N LEU A 229 7.60 8.48 5.41
CA LEU A 229 7.53 9.83 5.95
C LEU A 229 6.52 9.94 7.11
N ILE A 230 5.34 9.32 6.99
CA ILE A 230 4.32 9.34 8.05
C ILE A 230 4.80 8.61 9.31
N ILE A 231 5.55 7.50 9.16
CA ILE A 231 5.91 6.59 10.25
C ILE A 231 7.22 6.99 10.95
N HIS A 232 8.26 7.32 10.18
CA HIS A 232 9.65 7.33 10.68
C HIS A 232 10.25 8.73 10.87
N THR A 233 9.50 9.80 10.58
CA THR A 233 9.97 11.18 10.70
C THR A 233 9.48 11.83 11.98
N ASN A 234 9.98 13.03 12.30
CA ASN A 234 9.50 13.83 13.43
C ASN A 234 8.48 14.89 13.00
N ASN A 235 8.66 15.51 11.83
CA ASN A 235 7.82 16.61 11.35
C ASN A 235 7.19 16.33 9.98
N GLY A 236 7.24 15.07 9.52
CA GLY A 236 6.86 14.71 8.17
C GLY A 236 8.00 14.94 7.17
N GLY A 237 7.66 15.30 5.94
CA GLY A 237 8.66 15.56 4.90
C GLY A 237 8.06 16.03 3.59
N ILE A 238 8.91 16.11 2.57
CA ILE A 238 8.56 16.62 1.26
C ILE A 238 8.82 15.54 0.22
N ILE A 239 7.84 15.32 -0.68
CA ILE A 239 8.01 14.55 -1.91
C ILE A 239 8.01 15.54 -3.07
N ARG A 240 9.14 15.63 -3.78
CA ARG A 240 9.29 16.38 -5.04
C ARG A 240 9.44 15.41 -6.20
N VAL A 241 8.47 15.41 -7.11
CA VAL A 241 8.52 14.68 -8.38
C VAL A 241 8.86 15.65 -9.49
N GLU A 242 9.84 15.31 -10.31
CA GLU A 242 10.20 16.03 -11.53
C GLU A 242 10.02 15.09 -12.72
N ILE A 243 9.07 15.42 -13.59
CA ILE A 243 8.70 14.65 -14.77
C ILE A 243 9.34 15.33 -15.97
N GLU A 244 10.22 14.61 -16.64
CA GLU A 244 10.89 15.02 -17.87
C GLU A 244 10.54 14.03 -18.99
N PRO A 245 10.72 14.39 -20.28
CA PRO A 245 10.35 13.52 -21.39
C PRO A 245 11.00 12.12 -21.32
N LYS A 246 12.23 12.02 -20.80
CA LYS A 246 13.02 10.77 -20.79
C LYS A 246 13.22 10.15 -19.40
N GLN A 247 12.78 10.82 -18.34
CA GLN A 247 12.95 10.33 -16.99
C GLN A 247 11.97 10.96 -16.00
N ILE A 248 11.69 10.24 -14.92
CA ILE A 248 10.99 10.74 -13.74
C ILE A 248 11.97 10.67 -12.57
N SER A 249 12.24 11.81 -11.96
CA SER A 249 13.07 11.92 -10.75
C SER A 249 12.20 12.21 -9.54
N ILE A 250 12.35 11.43 -8.47
CA ILE A 250 11.58 11.59 -7.24
C ILE A 250 12.56 11.79 -6.10
N ASN A 251 12.45 12.93 -5.42
CA ASN A 251 13.24 13.26 -4.24
C ASN A 251 12.33 13.32 -3.03
N ILE A 252 12.63 12.50 -2.03
CA ILE A 252 11.94 12.45 -0.75
C ILE A 252 12.93 12.92 0.30
N SER A 253 12.54 13.92 1.10
CA SER A 253 13.40 14.51 2.13
C SER A 253 12.64 14.76 3.42
N ASP A 254 13.25 14.40 4.55
CA ASP A 254 12.77 14.71 5.90
C ASP A 254 13.88 15.29 6.78
N ASP A 255 13.48 15.89 7.89
CA ASP A 255 14.34 16.41 8.97
C ASP A 255 14.30 15.51 10.23
N GLY A 256 13.89 14.26 10.06
CA GLY A 256 13.66 13.30 11.13
C GLY A 256 14.93 12.72 11.78
N PRO A 257 14.80 11.63 12.55
CA PRO A 257 15.90 11.04 13.31
C PRO A 257 17.01 10.45 12.42
N GLY A 258 16.76 10.28 11.11
CA GLY A 258 17.66 9.57 10.22
C GLY A 258 17.70 8.06 10.49
N ILE A 259 18.47 7.35 9.67
CA ILE A 259 18.64 5.91 9.69
C ILE A 259 20.06 5.63 10.18
N GLN A 260 20.16 4.97 11.33
CA GLN A 260 21.44 4.67 11.98
C GLN A 260 22.32 3.72 11.15
N ASP A 261 21.71 2.68 10.56
CA ASP A 261 22.37 1.76 9.64
C ASP A 261 21.49 1.56 8.39
N VAL A 262 21.91 2.19 7.30
CA VAL A 262 21.21 2.16 6.01
C VAL A 262 21.18 0.75 5.42
N ASN A 263 22.24 -0.05 5.62
CA ASN A 263 22.28 -1.41 5.08
C ASN A 263 21.30 -2.32 5.81
N MET A 264 21.13 -2.13 7.11
CA MET A 264 20.12 -2.85 7.89
C MET A 264 18.70 -2.44 7.47
N ALA A 265 18.46 -1.15 7.19
CA ALA A 265 17.16 -0.67 6.75
C ALA A 265 16.69 -1.26 5.40
N LEU A 266 17.63 -1.67 4.54
CA LEU A 266 17.34 -2.33 3.27
C LEU A 266 17.06 -3.84 3.41
N ARG A 267 17.19 -4.43 4.61
CA ARG A 267 16.89 -5.86 4.81
C ARG A 267 15.39 -6.08 4.95
N PRO A 268 14.80 -7.01 4.19
CA PRO A 268 13.39 -7.38 4.33
C PRO A 268 13.05 -7.71 5.79
N GLY A 269 11.94 -7.16 6.28
CA GLY A 269 11.45 -7.39 7.64
C GLY A 269 12.06 -6.48 8.71
N PHE A 270 13.07 -5.67 8.39
CA PHE A 270 13.65 -4.73 9.36
C PHE A 270 12.83 -3.44 9.45
N SER A 271 12.42 -3.06 10.66
CA SER A 271 11.72 -1.79 10.90
C SER A 271 12.00 -1.23 12.29
N THR A 272 12.20 0.09 12.34
CA THR A 272 12.33 0.88 13.58
C THR A 272 10.97 1.41 14.09
N ALA A 273 9.86 0.95 13.51
CA ALA A 273 8.52 1.37 13.93
C ALA A 273 8.23 0.98 15.39
N THR A 274 7.58 1.88 16.12
CA THR A 274 7.18 1.65 17.52
C THR A 274 6.11 0.56 17.60
N GLU A 275 5.94 -0.04 18.79
CA GLU A 275 4.93 -1.08 19.00
C GLU A 275 3.52 -0.59 18.64
N LYS A 276 3.17 0.64 19.02
CA LYS A 276 1.91 1.29 18.62
C LYS A 276 1.72 1.36 17.10
N VAL A 277 2.79 1.64 16.33
CA VAL A 277 2.71 1.66 14.85
C VAL A 277 2.55 0.25 14.28
N ARG A 278 3.20 -0.76 14.88
CA ARG A 278 3.06 -2.16 14.49
C ARG A 278 1.69 -2.73 14.83
N GLU A 279 1.10 -2.31 15.94
CA GLU A 279 -0.28 -2.63 16.32
C GLU A 279 -1.30 -2.06 15.34
N LEU A 280 -1.00 -0.89 14.75
CA LEU A 280 -1.78 -0.33 13.63
C LEU A 280 -1.56 -1.07 12.31
N GLY A 281 -0.73 -2.12 12.28
CA GLY A 281 -0.47 -2.93 11.09
C GLY A 281 0.65 -2.42 10.17
N PHE A 282 1.30 -1.30 10.52
CA PHE A 282 2.36 -0.70 9.72
C PHE A 282 3.74 -1.12 10.23
N GLY A 283 4.79 -0.84 9.44
CA GLY A 283 6.16 -1.10 9.88
C GLY A 283 6.58 -2.57 9.83
N ALA A 284 6.04 -3.33 8.86
CA ALA A 284 6.48 -4.71 8.57
C ALA A 284 7.91 -4.79 7.97
N GLY A 285 8.55 -3.65 7.68
CA GLY A 285 9.93 -3.61 7.20
C GLY A 285 10.13 -3.97 5.74
N MET A 286 9.10 -3.78 4.90
CA MET A 286 9.14 -4.08 3.46
C MET A 286 9.23 -2.83 2.57
N GLY A 287 9.02 -1.63 3.10
CA GLY A 287 8.81 -0.43 2.29
C GLY A 287 9.99 -0.08 1.36
N LEU A 288 11.22 -0.01 1.88
CA LEU A 288 12.39 0.31 1.05
C LEU A 288 12.68 -0.76 -0.02
N VAL A 289 12.40 -2.03 0.28
CA VAL A 289 12.57 -3.14 -0.68
C VAL A 289 11.54 -3.03 -1.80
N ASN A 290 10.28 -2.70 -1.47
CA ASN A 290 9.22 -2.49 -2.44
C ASN A 290 9.54 -1.28 -3.35
N ILE A 291 10.07 -0.19 -2.79
CA ILE A 291 10.53 0.96 -3.57
C ILE A 291 11.62 0.53 -4.56
N GLN A 292 12.61 -0.23 -4.09
CA GLN A 292 13.74 -0.66 -4.92
C GLN A 292 13.31 -1.49 -6.13
N ARG A 293 12.27 -2.33 -5.99
CA ARG A 293 11.70 -3.11 -7.10
C ARG A 293 10.98 -2.26 -8.15
N CYS A 294 10.46 -1.11 -7.73
CA CYS A 294 9.67 -0.25 -8.61
C CYS A 294 10.52 0.73 -9.43
N VAL A 295 11.81 0.94 -9.12
CA VAL A 295 12.61 2.04 -9.68
C VAL A 295 13.91 1.54 -10.32
N ASP A 296 14.40 2.24 -11.35
CA ASP A 296 15.63 1.84 -12.05
C ASP A 296 16.90 2.23 -11.26
N SER A 297 16.80 3.28 -10.46
CA SER A 297 17.88 3.73 -9.58
C SER A 297 17.34 4.28 -8.27
N MET A 298 17.92 3.84 -7.17
CA MET A 298 17.61 4.29 -5.81
C MET A 298 18.90 4.69 -5.09
N ARG A 299 18.92 5.88 -4.49
CA ARG A 299 20.00 6.36 -3.64
C ARG A 299 19.43 6.88 -2.32
N LEU A 300 19.82 6.24 -1.23
CA LEU A 300 19.39 6.56 0.12
C LEU A 300 20.57 7.16 0.89
N GLU A 301 20.43 8.41 1.33
CA GLU A 301 21.41 9.12 2.15
C GLU A 301 20.74 9.51 3.45
N SER A 302 21.27 9.06 4.57
CA SER A 302 20.74 9.40 5.88
C SER A 302 21.87 9.70 6.83
N VAL A 303 21.65 10.71 7.67
CA VAL A 303 22.56 11.07 8.75
C VAL A 303 21.75 11.06 10.03
N TYR A 304 22.20 10.26 11.00
CA TYR A 304 21.53 10.18 12.30
C TYR A 304 21.39 11.57 12.92
N SER A 305 20.18 11.89 13.38
CA SER A 305 19.73 13.19 13.90
C SER A 305 19.73 14.36 12.91
N ARG A 306 19.82 14.13 11.59
CA ARG A 306 19.73 15.18 10.55
C ARG A 306 18.74 14.88 9.42
N GLY A 307 17.99 13.78 9.53
CA GLY A 307 17.00 13.36 8.53
C GLY A 307 17.55 12.47 7.42
N THR A 308 16.67 12.17 6.47
CA THR A 308 16.93 11.26 5.36
C THR A 308 16.60 11.91 4.02
N ASN A 309 17.40 11.61 3.01
CA ASN A 309 17.18 11.95 1.62
C ASN A 309 17.16 10.68 0.77
N LEU A 310 16.02 10.39 0.17
CA LEU A 310 15.83 9.27 -0.74
C LEU A 310 15.61 9.83 -2.16
N ARG A 311 16.48 9.45 -3.09
CA ARG A 311 16.42 9.84 -4.50
C ARG A 311 16.13 8.63 -5.36
N LEU A 312 15.05 8.70 -6.12
CA LEU A 312 14.60 7.66 -7.04
C LEU A 312 14.62 8.18 -8.47
N LYS A 313 14.92 7.29 -9.41
CA LYS A 313 14.84 7.57 -10.85
C LYS A 313 14.18 6.41 -11.58
N ILE A 314 13.30 6.76 -12.51
CA ILE A 314 12.72 5.86 -13.49
C ILE A 314 12.99 6.46 -14.88
N PHE A 315 13.57 5.67 -15.77
CA PHE A 315 13.84 6.04 -17.15
C PHE A 315 12.61 5.74 -18.02
N LEU A 316 12.35 6.61 -18.97
CA LEU A 316 11.27 6.45 -19.93
C LEU A 316 11.88 6.08 -21.28
N PRO A 317 11.56 4.90 -21.85
CA PRO A 317 11.98 4.57 -23.20
C PRO A 317 11.38 5.56 -24.22
N ASN A 318 12.00 5.70 -25.40
CA ASN A 318 11.59 6.69 -26.41
C ASN A 318 10.13 6.55 -26.86
N GLU A 319 9.53 5.37 -26.78
CA GLU A 319 8.10 5.14 -27.11
C GLU A 319 7.15 5.50 -25.95
N GLU A 320 7.69 5.63 -24.74
CA GLU A 320 6.96 5.95 -23.49
C GLU A 320 7.29 7.35 -22.98
N SER A 321 7.97 8.17 -23.79
CA SER A 321 8.31 9.53 -23.46
C SER A 321 7.05 10.36 -23.23
N VAL A 322 6.99 11.07 -22.11
CA VAL A 322 5.84 11.89 -21.78
C VAL A 322 5.85 13.14 -22.65
N GLY A 323 4.96 13.21 -23.64
CA GLY A 323 4.71 14.41 -24.44
C GLY A 323 5.55 14.59 -25.72
N GLU A 324 6.33 13.60 -26.16
CA GLU A 324 6.97 13.60 -27.49
C GLU A 324 6.23 12.63 -28.43
N ARG A 325 5.68 13.11 -29.54
CA ARG A 325 5.35 12.23 -30.69
C ARG A 325 6.63 11.98 -31.48
N THR A 326 6.95 10.71 -31.73
CA THR A 326 7.89 10.31 -32.77
C THR A 326 7.45 10.90 -34.11
N LYS A 327 8.29 11.72 -34.73
CA LYS A 327 8.06 12.41 -36.01
C LYS A 327 8.00 11.47 -37.23
N GLU A 328 7.78 10.16 -37.07
CA GLU A 328 8.04 9.18 -38.13
C GLU A 328 6.81 8.74 -38.95
N THR A 329 5.65 9.41 -38.87
CA THR A 329 4.47 8.98 -39.67
C THR A 329 3.97 9.98 -40.73
N GLN A 330 4.82 10.90 -41.22
CA GLN A 330 4.42 11.84 -42.29
C GLN A 330 5.09 11.68 -43.67
N GLU A 331 5.94 10.67 -43.91
CA GLU A 331 6.61 10.54 -45.22
C GLU A 331 6.07 9.46 -46.20
N GLU A 332 5.07 8.65 -45.84
CA GLU A 332 4.54 7.62 -46.78
C GLU A 332 3.25 7.98 -47.54
N LYS A 333 2.85 9.25 -47.58
CA LYS A 333 1.73 9.68 -48.46
C LYS A 333 2.03 10.99 -49.18
N ARG A 334 2.99 10.98 -50.10
CA ARG A 334 2.97 11.83 -51.31
C ARG A 334 3.58 11.09 -52.49
#